data_AF-A0A352SD23-F1
#
_entry.id   AF-A0A352SD23-F1
#
_cell.length_a   1.000
_cell.length_b   1.000
_cell.length_c   1.000
_cell.angle_alpha   90.00
_cell.angle_beta   90.00
_cell.angle_gamma   90.00
#
_symmetry.space_group_name_H-M   'P 1'
#
loop_
_entity.id
_entity.type
_entity.pdbx_description
1 polymer ?
#
loop_
_entity_poly.entity_id
_entity_poly.type
_entity_poly.pdbx_seq_one_letter_code
_entity_poly.pdbx_strand_id
1 'polypeptide(L)'
;LSLFNMGGRFFWASSSDWIGRKNTYFVFFALGAVLYWLVPQLGASGNIALFVLAYCVIMSMYGGGFATIPAYLADMFGTAFVGGIHGRLLTAWAAAGIAGPVLVNYIREYQVAHGVTGADAYTMTLHIMAALLVVGFICNLLVARVSDRHHMSEADVSSLAGNAS
;
A
#
# COMPACT_ATOMS: atom_id res chain seq x y z
N LEU A 1 14.11 -1.30 -12.46
CA LEU A 1 12.87 -1.56 -11.69
C LEU A 1 13.10 -2.44 -10.47
N SER A 2 13.64 -3.68 -10.61
CA SER A 2 13.88 -4.58 -9.46
C SER A 2 14.87 -4.04 -8.41
N LEU A 3 15.92 -3.33 -8.83
CA LEU A 3 16.86 -2.64 -7.93
C LEU A 3 16.17 -1.61 -7.02
N PHE A 4 15.23 -0.82 -7.56
CA PHE A 4 14.46 0.16 -6.78
C PHE A 4 13.46 -0.51 -5.85
N ASN A 5 12.91 -1.67 -6.23
CA ASN A 5 12.05 -2.44 -5.34
C ASN A 5 12.83 -3.00 -4.14
N MET A 6 14.04 -3.53 -4.37
CA MET A 6 14.89 -4.09 -3.33
C MET A 6 15.53 -3.00 -2.47
N GLY A 7 16.05 -1.93 -3.09
CA GLY A 7 16.59 -0.76 -2.39
C GLY A 7 15.53 0.01 -1.61
N GLY A 8 14.31 0.09 -2.15
CA GLY A 8 13.16 0.69 -1.48
C GLY A 8 12.81 -0.01 -0.17
N ARG A 9 12.90 -1.34 -0.10
CA ARG A 9 12.67 -2.10 1.14
C ARG A 9 13.56 -1.61 2.27
N PHE A 10 14.87 -1.51 2.02
CA PHE A 10 15.83 -1.07 3.03
C PHE A 10 15.69 0.42 3.34
N PHE A 11 15.56 1.27 2.31
CA PHE A 11 15.43 2.71 2.49
C PHE A 11 14.20 3.05 3.33
N TRP A 12 13.04 2.48 2.99
CA TRP A 12 11.80 2.75 3.69
C TRP A 12 11.70 2.05 5.04
N ALA A 13 12.28 0.86 5.22
CA ALA A 13 12.38 0.23 6.54
C ALA A 13 13.17 1.13 7.50
N SER A 14 14.40 1.51 7.13
CA SER A 14 15.23 2.40 7.94
C SER A 14 14.61 3.77 8.15
N SER A 15 14.01 4.35 7.11
CA SER A 15 13.30 5.63 7.23
C SER A 15 12.11 5.52 8.18
N SER A 16 11.35 4.41 8.13
CA SER A 16 10.15 4.22 8.96
C SER A 16 10.45 4.15 10.46
N ASP A 17 11.65 3.68 10.83
CA ASP A 17 12.09 3.67 12.22
C ASP A 17 12.42 5.10 12.72
N TRP A 18 12.77 6.03 11.81
CA TRP A 18 13.05 7.45 12.13
C TRP A 18 11.80 8.35 12.10
N ILE A 19 10.99 8.26 11.03
CA ILE A 19 9.81 9.12 10.85
C ILE A 19 8.56 8.58 11.56
N GLY A 20 8.61 7.34 12.04
CA GLY A 20 7.50 6.61 12.63
C GLY A 20 6.66 5.87 11.58
N ARG A 21 6.32 4.62 11.88
CA ARG A 21 5.68 3.70 10.91
C ARG A 21 4.33 4.21 10.42
N LYS A 22 3.53 4.83 11.28
CA LYS A 22 2.28 5.48 10.85
C LYS A 22 2.54 6.57 9.79
N ASN A 23 3.51 7.44 10.01
CA ASN A 23 3.85 8.51 9.05
C ASN A 23 4.38 7.95 7.73
N THR A 24 5.09 6.81 7.74
CA THR A 24 5.52 6.14 6.50
C THR A 24 4.33 5.72 5.65
N TYR A 25 3.27 5.14 6.24
CA TYR A 25 2.05 4.81 5.51
C TYR A 25 1.31 6.06 5.01
N PHE A 26 1.29 7.14 5.78
CA PHE A 26 0.78 8.44 5.33
C PHE A 26 1.49 8.92 4.06
N VAL A 27 2.82 8.89 4.07
CA VAL A 27 3.64 9.24 2.90
C VAL A 27 3.31 8.31 1.73
N PHE A 28 3.19 7.00 1.94
CA PHE A 28 2.86 6.07 0.86
C PHE A 28 1.53 6.37 0.18
N PHE A 29 0.49 6.62 0.96
CA PHE A 29 -0.82 6.93 0.40
C PHE A 29 -0.85 8.31 -0.27
N ALA A 30 -0.29 9.35 0.35
CA ALA A 30 -0.29 10.71 -0.20
C ALA A 30 0.61 10.85 -1.43
N LEU A 31 1.87 10.42 -1.32
CA LEU A 31 2.82 10.44 -2.45
C LEU A 31 2.35 9.51 -3.57
N GLY A 32 1.80 8.35 -3.23
CA GLY A 32 1.22 7.43 -4.19
C GLY A 32 0.08 8.07 -4.98
N ALA A 33 -0.89 8.69 -4.31
CA ALA A 33 -2.02 9.35 -4.97
C ALA A 33 -1.55 10.45 -5.94
N VAL A 34 -0.60 11.29 -5.51
CA VAL A 34 -0.02 12.35 -6.36
C VAL A 34 0.72 11.75 -7.56
N LEU A 35 1.56 10.73 -7.35
CA LEU A 35 2.30 10.11 -8.45
C LEU A 35 1.38 9.42 -9.45
N TYR A 36 0.37 8.67 -9.00
CA TYR A 36 -0.61 8.03 -9.89
C TYR A 36 -1.41 9.04 -10.71
N TRP A 37 -1.71 10.21 -10.14
CA TRP A 37 -2.33 11.33 -10.86
C TRP A 37 -1.40 11.96 -11.90
N LEU A 38 -0.11 12.11 -11.57
CA LEU A 38 0.88 12.75 -12.45
C LEU A 38 1.36 11.83 -13.59
N VAL A 39 1.40 10.51 -13.40
CA VAL A 39 1.93 9.55 -14.38
C VAL A 39 1.31 9.70 -15.78
N PRO A 40 -0.03 9.82 -15.96
CA PRO A 40 -0.63 10.05 -17.27
C PRO A 40 -0.14 11.35 -17.94
N GLN A 41 0.02 12.42 -17.17
CA GLN A 41 0.46 13.73 -17.67
C GLN A 41 1.95 13.70 -18.08
N LEU A 42 2.77 13.00 -17.30
CA LEU A 42 4.18 12.76 -17.62
C LEU A 42 4.33 11.90 -18.88
N GLY A 43 3.47 10.90 -19.06
CA GLY A 43 3.41 10.09 -20.28
C GLY A 43 3.03 10.92 -21.52
N ALA A 44 2.01 11.76 -21.41
CA ALA A 44 1.53 12.61 -22.50
C ALA A 44 2.53 13.73 -22.89
N SER A 45 3.32 14.23 -21.94
CA SER A 45 4.36 15.26 -22.19
C SER A 45 5.62 14.73 -22.89
N GLY A 46 5.74 13.41 -23.10
CA GLY A 46 6.89 12.79 -23.75
C GLY A 46 8.17 12.75 -22.90
N ASN A 47 8.12 13.18 -21.63
CA ASN A 47 9.28 13.17 -20.74
C ASN A 47 9.48 11.79 -20.11
N ILE A 48 10.09 10.89 -20.89
CA ILE A 48 10.36 9.48 -20.51
C ILE A 48 11.15 9.40 -19.19
N ALA A 49 12.08 10.33 -18.94
CA ALA A 49 12.89 10.33 -17.73
C ALA A 49 12.04 10.52 -16.46
N LEU A 50 11.15 11.53 -16.44
CA LEU A 50 10.24 11.77 -15.31
C LEU A 50 9.21 10.65 -15.15
N PHE A 51 8.71 10.11 -16.26
CA PHE A 51 7.80 8.96 -16.25
C PHE A 51 8.45 7.73 -15.59
N VAL A 52 9.67 7.37 -16.01
CA VAL A 52 10.42 6.26 -15.42
C VAL A 52 10.75 6.54 -13.94
N LEU A 53 11.14 7.77 -13.60
CA LEU A 53 11.42 8.15 -12.22
C LEU A 53 10.19 7.98 -11.32
N ALA A 54 9.01 8.42 -11.76
CA ALA A 54 7.76 8.25 -11.03
C ALA A 54 7.47 6.76 -10.75
N TYR A 55 7.61 5.89 -11.75
CA TYR A 55 7.47 4.44 -11.56
C TYR A 55 8.54 3.84 -10.65
N CYS A 56 9.78 4.32 -10.70
CA CYS A 56 10.83 3.90 -9.77
C CYS A 56 10.46 4.21 -8.32
N VAL A 57 9.89 5.40 -8.06
CA VAL A 57 9.42 5.79 -6.73
C VAL A 57 8.26 4.91 -6.29
N ILE A 58 7.23 4.72 -7.14
CA ILE A 58 6.08 3.83 -6.84
C ILE A 58 6.55 2.40 -6.51
N MET A 59 7.47 1.86 -7.30
CA MET A 59 8.02 0.52 -7.09
C MET A 59 8.86 0.41 -5.82
N SER A 60 9.55 1.49 -5.43
CA SER A 60 10.27 1.54 -4.15
C SER A 60 9.31 1.52 -2.95
N MET A 61 8.19 2.25 -3.05
CA MET A 61 7.14 2.30 -2.02
C MET A 61 6.45 0.96 -1.86
N TYR A 62 6.20 0.24 -2.97
CA TYR A 62 5.67 -1.12 -2.90
C TYR A 62 6.58 -2.04 -2.08
N GLY A 63 7.89 -1.97 -2.30
CA GLY A 63 8.88 -2.71 -1.50
C GLY A 63 8.85 -2.29 -0.03
N GLY A 64 8.89 -0.97 0.23
CA GLY A 64 8.88 -0.41 1.58
C GLY A 64 7.62 -0.75 2.39
N GLY A 65 6.46 -0.72 1.76
CA GLY A 65 5.18 -1.10 2.36
C GLY A 65 5.23 -2.52 2.89
N PHE A 66 5.55 -3.51 2.04
CA PHE A 66 5.62 -4.91 2.46
C PHE A 66 6.64 -5.18 3.56
N ALA A 67 7.78 -4.49 3.55
CA ALA A 67 8.79 -4.62 4.60
C ALA A 67 8.30 -4.09 5.96
N THR A 68 7.44 -3.07 5.96
CA THR A 68 6.98 -2.40 7.17
C THR A 68 5.62 -2.90 7.69
N ILE A 69 4.87 -3.71 6.93
CA ILE A 69 3.55 -4.27 7.33
C ILE A 69 3.60 -5.02 8.67
N PRO A 70 4.45 -6.04 8.89
CA PRO A 70 4.40 -6.82 10.14
C PRO A 70 4.68 -5.96 11.36
N ALA A 71 5.66 -5.07 11.21
CA ALA A 71 6.10 -4.08 12.17
C ALA A 71 4.97 -3.08 12.52
N TYR A 72 4.31 -2.53 11.50
CA TYR A 72 3.18 -1.62 11.67
C TYR A 72 1.97 -2.29 12.34
N LEU A 73 1.65 -3.54 11.95
CA LEU A 73 0.58 -4.32 12.56
C LEU A 73 0.88 -4.63 14.03
N ALA A 74 2.13 -4.99 14.37
CA ALA A 74 2.55 -5.22 15.75
C ALA A 74 2.38 -3.95 16.61
N ASP A 75 2.75 -2.79 16.07
CA ASP A 75 2.64 -1.51 16.76
C ASP A 75 1.17 -1.05 16.94
N MET A 76 0.24 -1.54 16.11
CA MET A 76 -1.19 -1.18 16.17
C MET A 76 -2.06 -2.15 16.98
N PHE A 77 -1.76 -3.44 16.93
CA PHE A 77 -2.62 -4.50 17.48
C PHE A 77 -1.95 -5.34 18.57
N GLY A 78 -0.69 -5.04 18.91
CA GLY A 78 0.12 -5.83 19.84
C GLY A 78 0.69 -7.09 19.18
N THR A 79 1.74 -7.66 19.78
CA THR A 79 2.52 -8.78 19.21
C THR A 79 1.81 -10.13 19.24
N ALA A 80 0.83 -10.31 20.13
CA ALA A 80 0.18 -11.61 20.38
C ALA A 80 -0.59 -12.17 19.16
N PHE A 81 -1.21 -11.32 18.34
CA PHE A 81 -2.06 -11.75 17.21
C PHE A 81 -1.58 -11.27 15.83
N VAL A 82 -0.35 -10.75 15.72
CA VAL A 82 0.19 -10.20 14.46
C VAL A 82 0.15 -11.22 13.34
N GLY A 83 0.51 -12.48 13.62
CA GLY A 83 0.50 -13.55 12.62
C GLY A 83 -0.89 -13.79 12.03
N GLY A 84 -1.94 -13.83 12.87
CA GLY A 84 -3.32 -14.02 12.43
C GLY A 84 -3.86 -12.84 11.63
N ILE A 85 -3.56 -11.60 12.05
CA ILE A 85 -3.97 -10.38 11.33
C ILE A 85 -3.24 -10.26 10.00
N HIS A 86 -1.92 -10.52 9.99
CA HIS A 86 -1.12 -10.53 8.77
C HIS A 86 -1.64 -11.59 7.78
N GLY A 87 -2.01 -12.78 8.25
CA GLY A 87 -2.61 -13.82 7.41
C GLY A 87 -3.89 -13.34 6.70
N ARG A 88 -4.81 -12.68 7.43
CA ARG A 88 -6.03 -12.09 6.83
C ARG A 88 -5.70 -11.00 5.83
N LEU A 89 -4.70 -10.17 6.12
CA LEU A 89 -4.22 -9.13 5.20
C LEU A 89 -3.69 -9.75 3.90
N LEU A 90 -2.92 -10.84 3.97
CA LEU A 90 -2.43 -11.54 2.77
C LEU A 90 -3.56 -12.16 1.96
N THR A 91 -4.61 -12.69 2.59
CA THR A 91 -5.79 -13.18 1.89
C THR A 91 -6.51 -12.05 1.14
N ALA A 92 -6.72 -10.90 1.81
CA ALA A 92 -7.31 -9.73 1.18
C ALA A 92 -6.44 -9.20 0.02
N TRP A 93 -5.12 -9.20 0.21
CA TRP A 93 -4.17 -8.81 -0.84
C TRP A 93 -4.20 -9.77 -2.05
N ALA A 94 -4.27 -11.08 -1.82
CA ALA A 94 -4.40 -12.07 -2.89
C ALA A 94 -5.71 -11.88 -3.68
N ALA A 95 -6.83 -11.64 -2.97
CA ALA A 95 -8.11 -11.33 -3.60
C ALA A 95 -8.02 -10.05 -4.45
N ALA A 96 -7.38 -8.99 -3.93
CA ALA A 96 -7.12 -7.77 -4.69
C ALA A 96 -6.21 -8.00 -5.91
N GLY A 97 -5.22 -8.90 -5.79
CA GLY A 97 -4.34 -9.29 -6.90
C GLY A 97 -5.06 -9.99 -8.05
N ILE A 98 -6.16 -10.69 -7.76
CA ILE A 98 -7.02 -11.31 -8.78
C ILE A 98 -8.01 -10.27 -9.35
N ALA A 99 -8.64 -9.48 -8.48
CA ALA A 99 -9.64 -8.49 -8.88
C ALA A 99 -9.06 -7.31 -9.67
N GLY A 100 -7.82 -6.90 -9.35
CA GLY A 100 -7.15 -5.77 -9.97
C GLY A 100 -7.04 -5.88 -11.49
N PRO A 101 -6.38 -6.90 -12.05
CA PRO A 101 -6.27 -7.09 -13.50
C PRO A 101 -7.62 -7.16 -14.20
N VAL A 102 -8.61 -7.83 -13.58
CA VAL A 102 -9.97 -7.92 -14.11
C VAL A 102 -10.60 -6.53 -14.22
N LEU A 103 -10.54 -5.72 -13.16
CA LEU A 103 -11.06 -4.35 -13.17
C LEU A 103 -10.35 -3.47 -14.21
N VAL A 104 -9.01 -3.55 -14.29
CA VAL A 104 -8.22 -2.80 -15.29
C VAL A 104 -8.62 -3.18 -16.71
N ASN A 105 -8.80 -4.47 -16.99
CA ASN A 105 -9.20 -4.95 -18.31
C ASN A 105 -10.60 -4.45 -18.67
N TYR A 106 -11.57 -4.54 -17.75
CA TYR A 106 -12.92 -4.01 -17.98
C TYR A 106 -12.92 -2.51 -18.29
N ILE A 107 -12.19 -1.71 -17.50
CA ILE A 107 -12.10 -0.26 -17.73
C ILE A 107 -11.45 0.02 -19.09
N ARG A 108 -10.38 -0.71 -19.43
CA ARG A 108 -9.69 -0.57 -20.71
C ARG A 108 -10.62 -0.91 -21.88
N GLU A 109 -11.33 -2.04 -21.81
CA GLU A 109 -12.29 -2.44 -22.84
C GLU A 109 -13.40 -1.41 -23.01
N TYR A 110 -13.92 -0.87 -21.90
CA TYR A 110 -14.88 0.21 -21.92
C TYR A 110 -14.34 1.45 -22.64
N GLN A 111 -13.11 1.87 -22.35
CA GLN A 111 -12.46 3.02 -23.00
C GLN A 111 -12.24 2.77 -24.50
N VAL A 112 -11.77 1.57 -24.87
CA VAL A 112 -11.58 1.18 -26.27
C VAL A 112 -12.90 1.16 -27.04
N ALA A 113 -13.98 0.66 -26.43
CA ALA A 113 -15.31 0.68 -27.03
C ALA A 113 -15.85 2.10 -27.27
N HIS A 114 -15.38 3.10 -26.52
CA HIS A 114 -15.70 4.52 -26.68
C HIS A 114 -14.68 5.27 -27.57
N GLY A 115 -13.81 4.54 -28.29
CA GLY A 115 -12.89 5.11 -29.27
C GLY A 115 -11.54 5.60 -28.73
N VAL A 116 -11.25 5.38 -27.44
CA VAL A 116 -9.94 5.70 -26.86
C VAL A 116 -8.94 4.60 -27.22
N THR A 117 -7.82 4.97 -27.83
CA THR A 117 -6.83 3.99 -28.33
C THR A 117 -5.46 4.18 -27.68
N GLY A 118 -4.64 3.13 -27.68
CA GLY A 118 -3.26 3.19 -27.21
C GLY A 118 -3.13 3.38 -25.70
N ALA A 119 -2.16 4.21 -25.29
CA ALA A 119 -1.81 4.46 -23.89
C ALA A 119 -2.90 5.21 -23.13
N ASP A 120 -3.74 5.99 -23.81
CA ASP A 120 -4.79 6.80 -23.19
C ASP A 120 -5.89 5.95 -22.56
N ALA A 121 -6.09 4.71 -23.04
CA ALA A 121 -7.05 3.78 -22.47
C ALA A 121 -6.70 3.37 -21.02
N TYR A 122 -5.46 3.61 -20.57
CA TYR A 122 -5.00 3.35 -19.20
C TYR A 122 -5.06 4.59 -18.30
N THR A 123 -5.23 5.78 -18.87
CA THR A 123 -5.29 7.03 -18.11
C THR A 123 -6.41 6.98 -17.08
N MET A 124 -7.61 6.52 -17.46
CA MET A 124 -8.73 6.44 -16.54
C MET A 124 -8.47 5.44 -15.40
N THR A 125 -7.84 4.31 -15.71
CA THR A 125 -7.44 3.32 -14.70
C THR A 125 -6.50 3.92 -13.67
N LEU A 126 -5.49 4.68 -14.08
CA LEU A 126 -4.53 5.32 -13.18
C LEU A 126 -5.19 6.36 -12.27
N HIS A 127 -6.17 7.11 -12.78
CA HIS A 127 -6.96 8.05 -11.98
C HIS A 127 -7.85 7.34 -10.94
N ILE A 128 -8.46 6.20 -11.31
CA ILE A 128 -9.23 5.38 -10.36
C ILE A 128 -8.31 4.85 -9.26
N MET A 129 -7.10 4.38 -9.60
CA MET A 129 -6.12 3.95 -8.60
C MET A 129 -5.69 5.10 -7.68
N ALA A 130 -5.50 6.32 -8.20
CA ALA A 130 -5.24 7.51 -7.39
C ALA A 130 -6.40 7.80 -6.42
N ALA A 131 -7.65 7.72 -6.89
CA ALA A 131 -8.83 7.90 -6.05
C ALA A 131 -8.92 6.83 -4.95
N LEU A 132 -8.63 5.56 -5.27
CA LEU A 132 -8.57 4.48 -4.27
C LEU A 132 -7.49 4.72 -3.21
N LEU A 133 -6.33 5.27 -3.60
CA LEU A 133 -5.29 5.65 -2.64
C LEU A 133 -5.72 6.80 -1.74
N VAL A 134 -6.48 7.76 -2.25
CA VAL A 134 -7.07 8.85 -1.43
C VAL A 134 -8.12 8.30 -0.47
N VAL A 135 -8.99 7.38 -0.91
CA VAL A 135 -9.93 6.69 -0.02
C VAL A 135 -9.16 5.89 1.04
N GLY A 136 -8.11 5.17 0.65
CA GLY A 136 -7.21 4.46 1.57
C GLY A 136 -6.54 5.40 2.57
N PHE A 137 -6.10 6.58 2.14
CA PHE A 137 -5.55 7.63 2.99
C PHE A 137 -6.55 8.10 4.04
N ILE A 138 -7.79 8.38 3.63
CA ILE A 138 -8.88 8.80 4.53
C ILE A 138 -9.21 7.66 5.50
N CYS A 139 -9.31 6.42 5.03
CA CYS A 139 -9.49 5.25 5.90
C CYS A 139 -8.34 5.14 6.92
N ASN A 140 -7.09 5.32 6.50
CA ASN A 140 -5.92 5.28 7.39
C ASN A 140 -5.89 6.45 8.40
N LEU A 141 -6.45 7.60 8.03
CA LEU A 141 -6.70 8.72 8.96
C LEU A 141 -7.75 8.37 10.01
N LEU A 142 -8.86 7.76 9.57
CA LEU A 142 -9.99 7.38 10.43
C LEU A 142 -9.66 6.19 11.33
N VAL A 143 -8.72 5.34 10.94
CA VAL A 143 -8.15 4.30 11.79
C VAL A 143 -7.27 4.96 12.85
N ALA A 144 -7.92 5.37 13.94
CA ALA A 144 -7.26 5.74 15.18
C ALA A 144 -6.67 4.50 15.86
N ARG A 145 -5.56 4.66 16.61
CA ARG A 145 -4.99 3.57 17.41
C ARG A 145 -6.09 3.00 18.30
N VAL A 146 -6.25 1.67 18.28
CA VAL A 146 -6.98 0.97 19.35
C VAL A 146 -6.36 1.43 20.68
N SER A 147 -7.21 1.88 21.60
CA SER A 147 -6.78 2.37 22.91
C SER A 147 -5.99 1.30 23.65
N ASP A 148 -4.94 1.70 24.38
CA ASP A 148 -4.10 0.82 25.22
C ASP A 148 -4.89 -0.06 26.21
N ARG A 149 -6.18 0.25 26.45
CA ARG A 149 -7.12 -0.56 27.25
C ARG A 149 -7.44 -1.95 26.65
N HIS A 150 -7.16 -2.19 25.37
CA HIS A 150 -7.30 -3.51 24.73
C HIS A 150 -5.95 -4.19 24.45
N HIS A 151 -4.83 -3.58 24.89
CA HIS A 151 -3.55 -4.28 24.93
C HIS A 151 -3.62 -5.24 26.12
N MET A 152 -3.59 -6.54 25.84
CA MET A 152 -3.48 -7.55 26.89
C MET A 152 -2.20 -7.30 27.67
N SER A 153 -2.32 -7.23 29.00
CA SER A 153 -1.15 -7.17 29.89
C SER A 153 -0.31 -8.44 29.71
N GLU A 154 1.01 -8.36 29.94
CA GLU A 154 1.90 -9.54 29.93
C GLU A 154 1.36 -10.67 30.85
N ALA A 155 0.59 -10.31 31.88
CA ALA A 155 -0.10 -11.22 32.79
C ALA A 155 -1.25 -12.02 32.16
N ASP A 156 -1.92 -11.51 31.12
CA ASP A 156 -3.02 -12.20 30.42
C ASP A 156 -2.49 -13.15 29.34
N VAL A 157 -1.31 -12.88 28.80
CA VAL A 157 -0.63 -13.77 27.83
C VAL A 157 -0.07 -15.02 28.54
N SER A 158 0.44 -14.88 29.77
CA SER A 158 0.96 -16.00 30.55
C SER A 158 -0.14 -16.94 31.06
N SER A 159 -1.34 -16.42 31.36
CA SER A 159 -2.48 -17.23 31.81
C SER A 159 -3.11 -18.08 30.69
N LEU A 160 -3.07 -17.60 29.43
CA LEU A 160 -3.46 -18.40 28.27
C LEU A 160 -2.42 -19.48 27.92
N ALA A 161 -1.14 -19.20 28.09
CA ALA A 161 -0.07 -20.17 27.89
C ALA A 161 -0.05 -21.25 28.99
N GLY A 162 -0.41 -20.89 30.23
CA GLY A 162 -0.46 -21.82 31.37
C GLY A 162 -1.67 -22.76 31.40
N ASN A 163 -2.75 -22.45 30.68
CA ASN A 163 -3.93 -23.33 30.57
C ASN A 163 -3.87 -24.31 29.38
N ALA A 164 -2.78 -24.28 28.60
CA ALA A 164 -2.57 -25.14 27.42
C ALA A 164 -1.53 -26.27 27.66
N SER A 165 -1.06 -26.44 28.91
CA SER A 165 -0.24 -27.57 29.37
C SER A 165 -1.06 -28.56 30.18
#